data_AF-A0A529PVG9-F1
#
_entry.id   AF-A0A529PVG9-F1
#
_cell.length_a   1.000
_cell.length_b   1.000
_cell.length_c   1.000
_cell.angle_alpha   90.00
_cell.angle_beta   90.00
_cell.angle_gamma   90.00
#
_symmetry.space_group_name_H-M   'P 1'
#
loop_
_entity.id
_entity.type
_entity.pdbx_description
1 polymer ?
#
loop_
_entity_poly.entity_id
_entity_poly.type
_entity_poly.pdbx_seq_one_letter_code
_entity_poly.pdbx_strand_id
1 'polypeptide(L)'
;ACDAPVIIQASRGARAYAHDIMLSKMMDALAEIYPDIPLCVHQDHGNNEATCLTAIRHGFTSVMMDGSLLADGKTPASYDYNVE
;
A
#
# COMPACT_ATOMS: atom_id res chain seq x y z
N ALA A 1 8.23 -22.96 8.18
CA ALA A 1 7.99 -21.56 8.57
C ALA A 1 9.22 -21.05 9.30
N CYS A 2 9.45 -19.73 9.33
CA CYS A 2 10.62 -19.10 9.94
C CYS A 2 10.26 -18.08 11.03
N ASP A 3 9.01 -18.07 11.49
CA ASP A 3 8.51 -17.21 12.58
C ASP A 3 8.93 -15.73 12.43
N ALA A 4 8.82 -15.20 11.22
CA ALA A 4 9.24 -13.86 10.85
C ALA A 4 8.04 -12.92 10.66
N PRO A 5 8.19 -11.62 10.97
CA PRO A 5 7.17 -10.61 10.63
C PRO A 5 7.04 -10.45 9.11
N VAL A 6 5.87 -10.00 8.67
CA VAL A 6 5.52 -9.90 7.25
C VAL A 6 5.14 -8.47 6.88
N ILE A 7 5.70 -7.99 5.77
CA ILE A 7 5.17 -6.84 5.02
C ILE A 7 4.58 -7.40 3.72
N ILE A 8 3.27 -7.26 3.53
CA ILE A 8 2.63 -7.54 2.25
C ILE A 8 2.30 -6.23 1.56
N GLN A 9 2.67 -6.11 0.29
CA GLN A 9 2.44 -4.89 -0.47
C GLN A 9 1.47 -5.10 -1.65
N ALA A 10 0.66 -4.08 -1.93
CA ALA A 10 -0.17 -4.03 -3.12
C ALA A 10 0.14 -2.76 -3.93
N SER A 11 0.51 -2.94 -5.19
CA SER A 11 0.73 -1.85 -6.13
C SER A 11 -0.59 -1.26 -6.62
N ARG A 12 -0.52 -0.07 -7.23
CA ARG A 12 -1.67 0.54 -7.93
C ARG A 12 -2.30 -0.41 -8.96
N GLY A 13 -1.49 -1.17 -9.69
CA GLY A 13 -1.97 -2.15 -10.66
C GLY A 13 -2.71 -3.31 -10.00
N ALA A 14 -2.21 -3.81 -8.87
CA ALA A 14 -2.87 -4.87 -8.10
C ALA A 14 -4.22 -4.38 -7.54
N ARG A 15 -4.28 -3.15 -7.03
CA ARG A 15 -5.52 -2.51 -6.55
C ARG A 15 -6.55 -2.34 -7.66
N ALA A 16 -6.12 -1.92 -8.85
CA ALA A 16 -6.99 -1.77 -10.02
C ALA A 16 -7.53 -3.13 -10.53
N TYR A 17 -6.72 -4.19 -10.44
CA TYR A 17 -7.10 -5.53 -10.86
C TYR A 17 -8.02 -6.24 -9.86
N ALA A 18 -7.63 -6.27 -8.59
CA ALA A 18 -8.30 -7.08 -7.56
C ALA A 18 -9.44 -6.34 -6.85
N HIS A 19 -9.49 -5.00 -6.94
CA HIS A 19 -10.28 -4.11 -6.09
C HIS A 19 -9.86 -4.10 -4.61
N ASP A 20 -9.95 -2.93 -4.00
CA ASP A 20 -9.54 -2.72 -2.60
C ASP A 20 -10.32 -3.58 -1.59
N ILE A 21 -11.60 -3.87 -1.88
CA ILE A 21 -12.44 -4.72 -1.04
C ILE A 21 -11.85 -6.14 -0.96
N MET A 22 -11.41 -6.70 -2.09
CA MET A 22 -10.83 -8.04 -2.11
C MET A 22 -9.52 -8.07 -1.34
N LEU A 23 -8.64 -7.10 -1.60
CA LEU A 23 -7.34 -6.99 -0.91
C LEU A 23 -7.52 -6.88 0.60
N SER A 24 -8.39 -5.97 1.04
CA SER A 24 -8.73 -5.78 2.46
C SER A 24 -9.22 -7.09 3.10
N LYS A 25 -10.12 -7.83 2.45
CA LYS A 25 -10.65 -9.09 3.01
C LYS A 25 -9.62 -10.22 3.04
N MET A 26 -8.72 -10.29 2.07
CA MET A 26 -7.61 -11.25 2.11
C MET A 26 -6.64 -10.93 3.25
N MET A 27 -6.41 -9.66 3.55
CA MET A 27 -5.55 -9.22 4.66
C MET A 27 -6.19 -9.51 6.01
N ASP A 28 -7.49 -9.24 6.16
CA ASP A 28 -8.29 -9.63 7.35
C ASP A 28 -8.16 -11.14 7.62
N ALA A 29 -8.34 -11.95 6.57
CA ALA A 29 -8.22 -13.41 6.68
C ALA A 29 -6.79 -13.85 7.05
N LEU A 30 -5.75 -13.19 6.51
CA LEU A 30 -4.37 -13.52 6.84
C LEU A 30 -4.06 -13.25 8.31
N ALA A 31 -4.54 -12.12 8.84
CA ALA A 31 -4.39 -11.77 10.26
C ALA A 31 -5.17 -12.73 11.18
N GLU A 32 -6.33 -13.23 10.74
CA GLU A 32 -7.11 -14.21 11.51
C GLU A 32 -6.47 -15.61 11.50
N ILE A 33 -5.93 -16.05 10.37
CA ILE A 33 -5.29 -17.38 10.24
C ILE A 33 -3.94 -17.43 11.00
N TYR A 34 -3.20 -16.32 11.03
CA TYR A 34 -1.87 -16.24 11.65
C TYR A 34 -1.78 -15.09 12.68
N PRO A 35 -2.53 -15.16 13.80
CA PRO A 35 -2.64 -14.06 14.76
C PRO A 35 -1.33 -13.73 15.47
N ASP A 36 -0.40 -14.69 15.57
CA ASP A 36 0.89 -14.53 16.24
C ASP A 36 1.98 -13.93 15.33
N ILE A 37 1.71 -13.78 14.02
CA ILE A 37 2.65 -13.21 13.06
C ILE A 37 2.35 -11.71 12.85
N PRO A 38 3.27 -10.79 13.22
CA PRO A 38 3.07 -9.37 12.96
C PRO A 38 2.95 -9.09 11.46
N LEU A 39 1.84 -8.47 11.07
CA LEU A 39 1.51 -8.16 9.67
C LEU A 39 1.44 -6.65 9.43
N CYS A 40 2.24 -6.17 8.49
CA CYS A 40 2.12 -4.85 7.89
C CYS A 40 1.49 -4.98 6.49
N VAL A 41 0.50 -4.15 6.22
CA VAL A 41 -0.17 -4.05 4.93
C VAL A 41 0.23 -2.73 4.28
N HIS A 42 1.02 -2.81 3.21
CA HIS A 42 1.68 -1.66 2.60
C HIS A 42 1.10 -1.32 1.22
N GLN A 43 0.75 -0.05 1.00
CA GLN A 43 0.48 0.43 -0.36
C GLN A 43 1.80 0.80 -1.01
N ASP A 44 2.07 0.18 -2.16
CA ASP A 44 3.27 0.41 -2.94
C ASP A 44 3.05 1.49 -4.03
N HIS A 45 4.00 2.42 -4.15
CA HIS A 45 4.03 3.50 -5.14
C HIS A 45 2.72 4.31 -5.31
N GLY A 46 2.25 4.94 -4.23
CA GLY A 46 1.15 5.92 -4.29
C GLY A 46 1.57 7.16 -5.09
N ASN A 47 0.84 7.47 -6.16
CA ASN A 47 1.20 8.57 -7.07
C ASN A 47 0.53 9.92 -6.72
N ASN A 48 -0.32 9.94 -5.70
CA ASN A 48 -0.93 11.14 -5.15
C ASN A 48 -1.55 10.85 -3.77
N GLU A 49 -1.84 11.91 -3.02
CA GLU A 49 -2.46 11.85 -1.71
C GLU A 49 -3.77 11.05 -1.69
N ALA A 50 -4.61 11.23 -2.71
CA ALA A 50 -5.91 10.54 -2.79
C ALA A 50 -5.73 9.01 -2.86
N THR A 51 -4.71 8.54 -3.57
CA THR A 51 -4.38 7.11 -3.65
C THR A 51 -3.98 6.59 -2.28
N CYS A 52 -3.10 7.30 -1.55
CA CYS A 52 -2.72 6.95 -0.19
C CYS A 52 -3.91 6.97 0.79
N LEU A 53 -4.75 8.01 0.72
CA LEU A 53 -5.91 8.16 1.58
C LEU A 53 -6.93 7.03 1.37
N THR A 54 -7.14 6.59 0.13
CA THR A 54 -8.04 5.46 -0.15
C THR A 54 -7.50 4.15 0.42
N ALA A 55 -6.19 3.87 0.32
CA ALA A 55 -5.61 2.69 0.96
C ALA A 55 -5.80 2.70 2.49
N ILE A 56 -5.55 3.84 3.15
CA ILE A 56 -5.78 3.99 4.59
C ILE A 56 -7.24 3.67 4.94
N ARG A 57 -8.20 4.21 4.17
CA ARG A 57 -9.64 3.94 4.36
C ARG A 57 -10.02 2.47 4.15
N HIS A 58 -9.24 1.73 3.36
CA HIS A 58 -9.44 0.31 3.10
C HIS A 58 -8.60 -0.61 4.00
N GLY A 59 -8.03 -0.07 5.09
CA GLY A 59 -7.38 -0.86 6.14
C GLY A 59 -5.90 -1.16 5.90
N PHE A 60 -5.26 -0.50 4.93
CA PHE A 60 -3.81 -0.54 4.82
C PHE A 60 -3.19 0.14 6.04
N THR A 61 -2.17 -0.50 6.63
CA THR A 61 -1.49 -0.02 7.85
C THR A 61 -0.21 0.76 7.56
N SER A 62 0.20 0.79 6.29
CA SER A 62 1.35 1.54 5.79
C SER A 62 1.11 2.00 4.35
N VAL A 63 1.64 3.17 3.98
CA VAL A 63 1.56 3.71 2.61
C VAL A 63 2.89 4.31 2.19
N MET A 64 3.24 4.14 0.92
CA MET A 64 4.28 4.92 0.24
C MET A 64 3.61 6.02 -0.58
N MET A 65 3.91 7.29 -0.28
CA MET A 65 3.70 8.40 -1.19
C MET A 65 4.98 8.55 -2.02
N ASP A 66 4.93 8.13 -3.28
CA ASP A 66 6.07 8.21 -4.18
C ASP A 66 6.12 9.58 -4.87
N GLY A 67 6.52 10.59 -4.10
CA GLY A 67 6.71 11.95 -4.61
C GLY A 67 7.98 12.11 -5.45
N SER A 68 8.79 11.07 -5.62
CA SER A 68 9.95 11.11 -6.52
C SER A 68 9.53 11.20 -8.00
N LEU A 69 8.28 10.87 -8.28
CA LEU A 69 7.64 10.99 -9.59
C LEU A 69 6.44 11.94 -9.50
N LEU A 70 6.13 12.64 -10.59
CA LEU A 70 4.86 13.33 -10.73
C LEU A 70 3.70 12.32 -10.71
N ALA A 71 2.46 12.83 -10.59
CA ALA A 71 1.26 12.00 -10.49
C ALA A 71 1.02 11.03 -11.68
N ASP A 72 1.73 11.19 -12.80
CA ASP A 72 1.74 10.22 -13.90
C ASP A 72 2.46 8.90 -13.56
N GLY A 73 3.25 8.88 -12.48
CA GLY A 73 4.05 7.74 -12.04
C GLY A 73 5.21 7.41 -12.99
N LYS A 74 5.70 8.40 -13.75
CA LYS A 74 6.76 8.21 -14.76
C LYS A 74 7.76 9.36 -14.82
N THR A 75 7.30 10.59 -14.67
CA THR A 75 8.16 11.78 -14.82
C THR A 75 8.83 12.09 -13.48
N PRO A 76 10.18 12.16 -13.40
CA PRO A 76 10.86 12.57 -12.17
C PRO A 76 10.40 13.94 -11.69
N ALA A 77 10.14 14.06 -10.39
CA ALA A 77 9.69 15.30 -9.77
C ALA A 77 10.86 16.16 -9.26
N SER A 78 10.59 17.43 -9.00
CA SER A 78 11.51 18.28 -8.24
C SER A 78 11.53 17.86 -6.76
N TYR A 79 12.57 18.30 -6.04
CA TYR A 79 12.63 18.11 -4.59
C TYR A 79 11.42 18.74 -3.89
N ASP A 80 11.06 19.97 -4.26
CA ASP A 80 9.94 20.69 -3.64
C ASP A 80 8.61 19.94 -3.84
N TYR A 81 8.36 19.39 -5.04
CA TYR A 81 7.18 18.57 -5.30
C TYR A 81 7.16 17.28 -4.47
N ASN A 82 8.31 16.67 -4.20
CA ASN A 82 8.39 15.44 -3.42
C ASN A 82 8.13 15.68 -1.92
N VAL A 83 8.40 16.90 -1.43
CA VAL A 83 8.27 17.25 -0.01
C VAL A 83 6.86 17.72 0.32
N GLU A 84 6.20 18.44 -0.58
CA GLU A 84 4.80 18.90 -0.42
C GLU A 84 3.78 17.76 -0.57
#